data_AF-A0A1N6MRI9-F1
#
_entry.id   AF-A0A1N6MRI9-F1
#
_cell.length_a   1.000
_cell.length_b   1.000
_cell.length_c   1.000
_cell.angle_alpha   90.00
_cell.angle_beta   90.00
_cell.angle_gamma   90.00
#
_symmetry.space_group_name_H-M   'P 1'
#
loop_
_entity.id
_entity.type
_entity.pdbx_description
1 polymer ?
#
loop_
_entity_poly.entity_id
_entity_poly.type
_entity_poly.pdbx_seq_one_letter_code
_entity_poly.pdbx_strand_id
1 'polypeptide(L)'
;MTISSIFTGIDSLYKEATNKEVQQFLEQNFIELADGYGLSKVSKPNRARIALARDALALIQDSENREKMLAYIRSYHTEFLAFDEANQKFYIKNDEQLKMLLYGIEERFYTTELGRKKRLANSVQELNK
;
A
#
# COMPACT_ATOMS: atom_id res chain seq x y z
N MET A 1 -36.39 12.58 11.03
CA MET A 1 -35.17 12.78 11.85
C MET A 1 -34.19 11.69 11.47
N THR A 2 -33.17 12.02 10.69
CA THR A 2 -32.17 11.05 10.20
C THR A 2 -31.15 10.80 11.30
N ILE A 3 -30.93 9.52 11.62
CA ILE A 3 -29.87 9.04 12.51
C ILE A 3 -28.53 9.17 11.75
N SER A 4 -28.07 10.40 11.52
CA SER A 4 -26.89 10.68 10.69
C SER A 4 -25.92 11.65 11.36
N SER A 5 -25.64 11.46 12.65
CA SER A 5 -24.73 12.35 13.39
C SER A 5 -23.88 11.65 14.48
N ILE A 6 -23.57 10.35 14.31
CA ILE A 6 -22.69 9.63 15.26
C ILE A 6 -21.37 9.19 14.61
N PHE A 7 -21.19 9.44 13.31
CA PHE A 7 -20.04 8.96 12.54
C PHE A 7 -19.40 10.05 11.67
N THR A 8 -19.09 11.19 12.27
CA THR A 8 -18.18 12.17 11.66
C THR A 8 -16.76 11.59 11.67
N GLY A 9 -16.42 10.83 10.63
CA GLY A 9 -15.11 10.18 10.49
C GLY A 9 -15.11 8.91 9.63
N ILE A 10 -16.27 8.29 9.37
CA ILE A 10 -16.35 7.11 8.49
C ILE A 10 -16.23 7.51 7.01
N ASP A 11 -16.70 8.70 6.63
CA ASP A 11 -16.67 9.12 5.22
C ASP A 11 -15.25 9.29 4.66
N SER A 12 -14.24 9.58 5.50
CA SER A 12 -12.83 9.62 5.04
C SER A 12 -12.17 8.24 5.00
N LEU A 13 -12.67 7.27 5.77
CA LEU A 13 -12.21 5.88 5.78
C LEU A 13 -12.69 5.07 4.56
N TYR A 14 -13.65 5.60 3.78
CA TYR A 14 -14.31 4.90 2.68
C TYR A 14 -14.23 5.62 1.32
N LYS A 15 -13.25 6.52 1.13
CA LYS A 15 -13.05 7.13 -0.18
C LYS A 15 -12.13 6.25 -1.04
N GLU A 16 -12.71 5.54 -2.00
CA GLU A 16 -11.93 4.86 -3.04
C GLU A 16 -11.14 5.87 -3.88
N ALA A 17 -9.90 5.51 -4.25
CA ALA A 17 -9.14 6.26 -5.22
C ALA A 17 -9.86 6.29 -6.58
N THR A 18 -9.98 7.48 -7.16
CA THR A 18 -10.52 7.70 -8.50
C THR A 18 -9.62 7.05 -9.56
N ASN A 19 -10.13 6.87 -10.79
CA ASN A 19 -9.32 6.32 -11.88
C ASN A 19 -8.02 7.10 -12.11
N LYS A 20 -8.07 8.42 -12.01
CA LYS A 20 -6.89 9.29 -12.13
C LYS A 20 -5.87 8.99 -11.04
N GLU A 21 -6.31 8.86 -9.79
CA GLU A 21 -5.43 8.62 -8.65
C GLU A 21 -4.83 7.20 -8.68
N VAL A 22 -5.61 6.21 -9.10
CA VAL A 22 -5.10 4.85 -9.33
C VAL A 22 -4.07 4.84 -10.43
N GLN A 23 -4.33 5.50 -11.56
CA GLN A 23 -3.37 5.58 -12.67
C GLN A 23 -2.05 6.22 -12.21
N GLN A 24 -2.12 7.36 -11.52
CA GLN A 24 -0.94 8.03 -10.96
C GLN A 24 -0.16 7.18 -9.95
N PHE A 25 -0.86 6.33 -9.18
CA PHE A 25 -0.22 5.39 -8.28
C PHE A 25 0.48 4.26 -9.06
N LEU A 26 -0.15 3.69 -10.07
CA LEU A 26 0.45 2.61 -10.88
C LEU A 26 1.65 3.09 -11.71
N GLU A 27 1.75 4.40 -12.00
CA GLU A 27 2.86 5.04 -12.71
C GLU A 27 4.04 5.43 -11.80
N GLN A 28 4.00 5.10 -10.50
CA GLN A 28 5.13 5.35 -9.60
C GLN A 28 6.38 4.64 -10.10
N ASN A 29 7.54 5.31 -9.99
CA ASN A 29 8.81 4.84 -10.54
C ASN A 29 9.31 3.51 -9.97
N PHE A 30 8.80 3.09 -8.81
CA PHE A 30 9.10 1.82 -8.15
C PHE A 30 8.11 0.70 -8.52
N ILE A 31 7.21 0.91 -9.49
CA ILE A 31 6.25 -0.09 -9.96
C ILE A 31 6.50 -0.40 -11.43
N GLU A 32 6.52 -1.69 -11.75
CA GLU A 32 6.49 -2.19 -13.12
C GLU A 32 5.26 -3.09 -13.29
N LEU A 33 4.34 -2.71 -14.18
CA LEU A 33 3.16 -3.51 -14.48
C LEU A 33 3.51 -4.65 -15.44
N ALA A 34 2.98 -5.84 -15.19
CA ALA A 34 3.22 -7.00 -16.03
C ALA A 34 1.92 -7.80 -16.27
N ASP A 35 1.97 -8.75 -17.20
CA ASP A 35 0.86 -9.65 -17.56
C ASP A 35 -0.46 -8.91 -17.92
N GLY A 36 -0.31 -7.70 -18.50
CA GLY A 36 -1.41 -6.82 -18.85
C GLY A 36 -2.23 -6.35 -17.64
N TYR A 37 -1.65 -6.36 -16.43
CA TYR A 37 -2.26 -5.75 -15.26
C TYR A 37 -2.30 -4.22 -15.40
N GLY A 38 -3.31 -3.58 -14.81
CA GLY A 38 -3.50 -2.14 -14.96
C GLY A 38 -4.82 -1.64 -14.38
N LEU A 39 -5.12 -0.37 -14.60
CA LEU A 39 -6.23 0.38 -14.01
C LEU A 39 -7.58 -0.35 -13.97
N SER A 40 -7.96 -1.00 -15.07
CA SER A 40 -9.25 -1.70 -15.20
C SER A 40 -9.35 -2.97 -14.37
N LYS A 41 -8.22 -3.53 -13.94
CA LYS A 41 -8.13 -4.77 -13.14
C LYS A 41 -7.94 -4.51 -11.64
N VAL A 42 -7.77 -3.25 -11.23
CA VAL A 42 -7.64 -2.88 -9.81
C VAL A 42 -8.99 -2.96 -9.11
N SER A 43 -9.09 -3.82 -8.10
CA SER A 43 -10.34 -4.05 -7.35
C SER A 43 -10.72 -2.86 -6.47
N LYS A 44 -12.02 -2.72 -6.15
CA LYS A 44 -12.53 -1.69 -5.22
C LYS A 44 -11.79 -1.68 -3.87
N PRO A 45 -11.54 -2.83 -3.20
CA PRO A 45 -10.73 -2.84 -1.98
C PRO A 45 -9.33 -2.25 -2.16
N ASN A 46 -8.66 -2.53 -3.28
CA ASN A 46 -7.35 -1.96 -3.54
C ASN A 46 -7.40 -0.48 -3.91
N ARG A 47 -8.49 0.02 -4.50
CA ARG A 47 -8.70 1.45 -4.69
C ARG A 47 -8.81 2.19 -3.36
N ALA A 48 -9.49 1.61 -2.37
CA ALA A 48 -9.51 2.16 -1.02
C ALA A 48 -8.11 2.15 -0.37
N ARG A 49 -7.35 1.05 -0.51
CA ARG A 49 -5.95 0.98 -0.03
C ARG A 49 -5.02 1.96 -0.74
N ILE A 50 -5.21 2.21 -2.05
CA ILE A 50 -4.43 3.21 -2.79
C ILE A 50 -4.67 4.60 -2.21
N ALA A 51 -5.90 4.93 -1.81
CA ALA A 51 -6.17 6.22 -1.18
C ALA A 51 -5.32 6.39 0.10
N LEU A 52 -5.30 5.37 0.97
CA LEU A 52 -4.49 5.36 2.20
C LEU A 52 -2.98 5.39 1.92
N ALA A 53 -2.51 4.55 0.99
CA ALA A 53 -1.10 4.46 0.64
C ALA A 53 -0.56 5.75 0.02
N ARG A 54 -1.39 6.51 -0.71
CA ARG A 54 -0.99 7.82 -1.25
C ARG A 54 -0.75 8.84 -0.15
N ASP A 55 -1.58 8.85 0.90
CA ASP A 55 -1.38 9.73 2.05
C ASP A 55 -0.08 9.36 2.78
N ALA A 56 0.20 8.06 2.97
CA ALA A 56 1.46 7.59 3.54
C ALA A 56 2.68 7.99 2.66
N LEU A 57 2.61 7.81 1.35
CA LEU A 57 3.67 8.19 0.41
C LEU A 57 3.93 9.70 0.39
N ALA A 58 2.91 10.54 0.59
CA ALA A 58 3.06 11.98 0.63
C ALA A 58 3.89 12.47 1.84
N LEU A 59 3.97 11.66 2.91
CA LEU A 59 4.82 11.91 4.06
C LEU A 59 6.29 11.51 3.81
N ILE A 60 6.54 10.68 2.80
CA ILE A 60 7.88 10.21 2.40
C ILE A 60 8.43 11.12 1.29
N GLN A 61 9.06 12.23 1.69
CA GLN A 61 9.50 13.28 0.78
C GLN A 61 10.91 13.07 0.22
N ASP A 62 11.80 12.46 0.99
CA ASP A 62 13.20 12.24 0.61
C ASP A 62 13.45 10.86 0.00
N SER A 63 14.52 10.77 -0.79
CA SER A 63 14.93 9.55 -1.49
C SER A 63 15.39 8.45 -0.54
N GLU A 64 16.03 8.82 0.58
CA GLU A 64 16.55 7.85 1.56
C GLU A 64 15.42 7.07 2.22
N ASN A 65 14.37 7.77 2.67
CA ASN A 65 13.21 7.12 3.26
C ASN A 65 12.42 6.29 2.23
N ARG A 66 12.42 6.71 0.95
CA ARG A 66 11.85 5.89 -0.12
C ARG A 66 12.64 4.60 -0.32
N GLU A 67 13.98 4.65 -0.32
CA GLU A 67 14.82 3.43 -0.38
C GLU A 67 14.60 2.52 0.82
N LYS A 68 14.50 3.08 2.04
CA LYS A 68 14.18 2.33 3.26
C LYS A 68 12.82 1.64 3.16
N MET A 69 11.81 2.32 2.65
CA MET A 69 10.49 1.72 2.39
C MET A 69 10.61 0.53 1.43
N LEU A 70 11.27 0.69 0.27
CA LEU A 70 11.45 -0.42 -0.68
C LEU A 70 12.19 -1.60 -0.05
N ALA A 71 13.26 -1.32 0.71
CA ALA A 71 14.03 -2.35 1.43
C ALA A 71 13.19 -3.08 2.48
N TYR A 72 12.37 -2.34 3.24
CA TYR A 72 11.42 -2.89 4.20
C TYR A 72 10.43 -3.84 3.52
N ILE A 73 9.74 -3.40 2.46
CA ILE A 73 8.74 -4.21 1.74
C ILE A 73 9.40 -5.49 1.20
N ARG A 74 10.58 -5.37 0.59
CA ARG A 74 11.35 -6.50 0.09
C ARG A 74 11.66 -7.52 1.19
N SER A 75 12.06 -7.07 2.38
CA SER A 75 12.44 -7.97 3.49
C SER A 75 11.30 -8.90 3.97
N TYR A 76 10.05 -8.52 3.73
CA TYR A 76 8.87 -9.30 4.13
C TYR A 76 8.28 -10.15 3.00
N HIS A 77 8.50 -9.81 1.73
CA HIS A 77 7.75 -10.37 0.60
C HIS A 77 8.60 -10.81 -0.62
N THR A 78 9.81 -11.34 -0.39
CA THR A 78 10.72 -11.81 -1.48
C THR A 78 10.12 -12.84 -2.43
N GLU A 79 9.24 -13.74 -1.98
CA GLU A 79 8.71 -14.82 -2.81
C GLU A 79 7.46 -14.42 -3.62
N PHE A 80 6.71 -13.42 -3.15
CA PHE A 80 5.41 -13.06 -3.73
C PHE A 80 5.45 -11.76 -4.53
N LEU A 81 6.32 -10.83 -4.14
CA LEU A 81 6.49 -9.53 -4.75
C LEU A 81 7.90 -9.45 -5.35
N ALA A 82 8.01 -9.87 -6.62
CA ALA A 82 9.28 -9.85 -7.33
C ALA A 82 9.81 -8.41 -7.42
N PHE A 83 11.10 -8.24 -7.12
CA PHE A 83 11.76 -6.95 -7.09
C PHE A 83 12.98 -6.96 -8.00
N ASP A 84 13.07 -5.99 -8.90
CA ASP A 84 14.24 -5.69 -9.72
C ASP A 84 15.18 -4.79 -8.93
N GLU A 85 16.30 -5.33 -8.46
CA GLU A 85 17.29 -4.56 -7.71
C GLU A 85 18.02 -3.52 -8.57
N ALA A 86 18.19 -3.78 -9.86
CA ALA A 86 18.90 -2.87 -10.76
C ALA A 86 18.07 -1.62 -11.03
N ASN A 87 16.75 -1.78 -11.19
CA ASN A 87 15.84 -0.68 -11.50
C ASN A 87 15.04 -0.18 -10.28
N GLN A 88 15.17 -0.83 -9.12
CA GLN A 88 14.43 -0.54 -7.88
C GLN A 88 12.91 -0.61 -8.05
N LYS A 89 12.41 -1.66 -8.73
CA LYS A 89 10.99 -1.80 -9.08
C LYS A 89 10.36 -3.08 -8.59
N PHE A 90 9.11 -3.01 -8.14
CA PHE A 90 8.25 -4.17 -7.89
C PHE A 90 7.43 -4.52 -9.12
N TYR A 91 7.40 -5.80 -9.47
CA TYR A 91 6.54 -6.29 -10.55
C TYR A 91 5.14 -6.61 -10.05
N ILE A 92 4.13 -5.96 -10.63
CA ILE A 92 2.73 -6.14 -10.28
C ILE A 92 1.97 -6.73 -11.46
N LYS A 93 1.56 -7.99 -11.30
CA LYS A 93 0.87 -8.81 -12.32
C LYS A 93 -0.59 -9.06 -11.98
N ASN A 94 -0.96 -8.89 -10.71
CA ASN A 94 -2.31 -9.16 -10.23
C ASN A 94 -2.65 -8.33 -8.98
N ASP A 95 -3.93 -8.39 -8.62
CA ASP A 95 -4.52 -7.61 -7.54
C ASP A 95 -4.01 -8.02 -6.14
N GLU A 96 -3.60 -9.27 -5.95
CA GLU A 96 -3.02 -9.71 -4.67
C GLU A 96 -1.60 -9.15 -4.48
N GLN A 97 -0.80 -9.08 -5.54
CA GLN A 97 0.53 -8.44 -5.49
C GLN A 97 0.41 -6.94 -5.20
N LEU A 98 -0.54 -6.26 -5.86
CA LEU A 98 -0.83 -4.86 -5.58
C LEU A 98 -1.22 -4.66 -4.11
N LYS A 99 -2.08 -5.53 -3.57
CA LYS A 99 -2.48 -5.51 -2.15
C LYS A 99 -1.28 -5.68 -1.21
N MET A 100 -0.36 -6.60 -1.49
CA MET A 100 0.84 -6.77 -0.67
C MET A 100 1.76 -5.54 -0.72
N LEU A 101 1.95 -4.93 -1.89
CA LEU A 101 2.70 -3.69 -2.02
C LEU A 101 2.07 -2.56 -1.18
N LEU A 102 0.75 -2.39 -1.28
CA LEU A 102 0.01 -1.37 -0.52
C LEU A 102 0.11 -1.58 0.99
N TYR A 103 0.00 -2.83 1.46
CA TYR A 103 0.24 -3.16 2.86
C TYR A 103 1.66 -2.87 3.33
N GLY A 104 2.63 -3.03 2.43
CA GLY A 104 4.01 -2.64 2.67
C GLY A 104 4.19 -1.13 2.80
N ILE A 105 3.55 -0.34 1.95
CA ILE A 105 3.62 1.13 2.02
C ILE A 105 3.01 1.65 3.33
N GLU A 106 1.96 1.01 3.82
CA GLU A 106 1.32 1.33 5.10
C GLU A 106 1.99 0.66 6.33
N GLU A 107 3.20 0.13 6.17
CA GLU A 107 4.01 -0.50 7.24
C GLU A 107 3.27 -1.61 8.04
N ARG A 108 2.40 -2.37 7.38
CA ARG A 108 1.56 -3.37 8.05
C ARG A 108 2.27 -4.69 8.34
N PHE A 109 3.48 -4.89 7.83
CA PHE A 109 4.29 -6.07 8.12
C PHE A 109 5.16 -5.85 9.34
N TYR A 110 5.16 -6.81 10.25
CA TYR A 110 6.01 -6.73 11.45
C TYR A 110 6.46 -8.10 11.89
N THR A 111 7.54 -8.12 12.67
CA THR A 111 8.06 -9.32 13.31
C THR A 111 7.89 -9.19 14.81
N THR A 112 7.24 -10.17 15.45
CA THR A 112 7.05 -10.12 16.91
C THR A 112 8.39 -10.20 17.64
N GLU A 113 8.56 -9.41 18.70
CA GLU A 113 9.85 -9.31 19.39
C GLU A 113 10.25 -10.62 20.09
N LEU A 114 9.31 -11.23 20.84
CA LEU A 114 9.58 -12.45 21.60
C LEU A 114 9.55 -13.70 20.73
N GLY A 115 8.52 -13.81 19.87
CA GLY A 115 8.27 -15.02 19.09
C GLY A 115 8.94 -15.04 17.72
N ARG A 116 9.50 -13.91 17.27
CA ARG A 116 10.14 -13.73 15.96
C ARG A 116 9.26 -14.18 14.78
N LYS A 117 7.94 -14.03 14.90
CA LYS A 117 6.97 -14.40 13.86
C LYS A 117 6.66 -13.21 12.98
N LYS A 118 6.81 -13.37 11.66
CA LYS A 118 6.30 -12.40 10.67
C LYS A 118 4.77 -12.39 10.71
N ARG A 119 4.19 -11.20 10.69
CA ARG A 119 2.74 -10.97 10.74
C ARG A 119 2.35 -9.81 9.84
N LEU A 120 1.08 -9.82 9.46
CA LEU A 120 0.40 -8.73 8.77
C LEU A 120 -0.69 -8.15 9.68
N ALA A 121 -0.67 -6.83 9.87
CA ALA A 121 -1.71 -6.12 10.58
C ALA A 121 -2.91 -5.83 9.65
N ASN A 122 -4.12 -6.20 10.09
CA ASN A 122 -5.35 -5.86 9.36
C ASN A 122 -5.76 -4.39 9.58
N SER A 123 -5.35 -3.80 10.71
CA SER A 123 -5.60 -2.41 11.08
C SER A 123 -4.41 -1.86 11.85
N VAL A 124 -4.13 -0.57 11.68
CA VAL A 124 -3.06 0.17 12.34
C VAL A 124 -3.67 1.43 12.97
N GLN A 125 -3.26 1.73 14.20
CA GLN A 125 -3.67 2.94 14.93
C GLN A 125 -2.43 3.57 15.53
N GLU A 126 -2.30 4.88 15.36
CA GLU A 126 -1.29 5.66 16.06
C GLU A 126 -1.66 5.75 17.55
N LEU A 127 -0.70 5.43 18.43
CA LEU A 127 -0.94 5.38 19.87
C LEU A 127 -0.89 6.75 20.57
N ASN A 128 -0.37 7.78 19.90
CA ASN A 128 -0.08 9.09 20.50
C ASN A 128 -0.80 10.25 19.83
N LYS A 129 -2.04 10.04 19.35
CA LYS A 129 -2.87 11.12 18.78
C LYS A 129 -3.42 12.05 19.85
#